data_AF-A0A5Q4ZPB6-F1
#
_entry.id   AF-A0A5Q4ZPB6-F1
#
_cell.length_a   1.000
_cell.length_b   1.000
_cell.length_c   1.000
_cell.angle_alpha   90.00
_cell.angle_beta   90.00
_cell.angle_gamma   90.00
#
_symmetry.space_group_name_H-M   'P 1'
#
loop_
_entity.id
_entity.type
_entity.pdbx_description
1 polymer ?
#
loop_
_entity_poly.entity_id
_entity_poly.type
_entity_poly.pdbx_seq_one_letter_code
_entity_poly.pdbx_strand_id
1 'polypeptide(L)'
;MPIFLPMLQPLLIFCYIIPYNVPMIFIRLSVMSYVVRPVLNSKYALPIVVFIIGLILTLFAASHVVKDNRKQAYQETVDYSERHANRIKTQIQQDVFFLGALASLVDENSDYWINQFDSVSQHIMSGSSSMISIQWSPHVNLTQIEEHRNKIKSHYEGFTEFNFHEGAEKRFTKLLDRGFPLYMVSQVYPETGANSSILGYYSVSDRFEDTLLKMKTTQQPFLSDRVFLLQDSYNRKISEVERQKKQNGLLMYYPVFNQNKSQLIGYFISAIQIDAFFEKYLTLDAVKSRGYRIKVFDHGPSGSDDPVLYQSKAWVELGETIEVSQLIDIYGRPWEIQYQKSVLRTFSFTSNAIITLICGVFISLLIACIVRFSLHSKEALKRKLAKRTKELQYLVEHDTLTGVHNRYALCNHFEILIEQQIRFSLIAIDVDKFKHINDTYGHCAGDTALKYVAERVKAVISSEDMLARMGGDEFSILTRVTDKNQLTDMCDKICKAVNVKPIMLKDIAIPITISIGAKRCHTTNIDDLYHEVDQEMYKSKNKGRNDFSIAV
;
A
#
# COMPACT_ATOMS: atom_id res chain seq x y z
N MET A 1 3.90 5.77 23.69
CA MET A 1 4.87 4.91 22.98
C MET A 1 5.58 5.73 21.89
N PRO A 2 6.56 6.62 22.23
CA PRO A 2 7.01 7.66 21.29
C PRO A 2 8.44 7.48 20.75
N ILE A 3 8.97 6.24 20.68
CA ILE A 3 10.38 6.02 20.32
C ILE A 3 10.58 5.61 18.83
N PHE A 4 9.51 5.19 18.13
CA PHE A 4 9.65 4.69 16.74
C PHE A 4 9.32 5.71 15.62
N LEU A 5 8.83 6.91 15.96
CA LEU A 5 8.45 7.92 14.95
C LEU A 5 9.64 8.55 14.17
N PRO A 6 10.85 8.76 14.74
CA PRO A 6 11.93 9.45 14.01
C PRO A 6 12.64 8.59 12.96
N MET A 7 12.61 7.25 13.07
CA MET A 7 13.35 6.36 12.15
C MET A 7 12.64 6.11 10.81
N LEU A 8 11.34 6.40 10.70
CA LEU A 8 10.54 6.15 9.49
C LEU A 8 10.35 7.40 8.60
N GLN A 9 10.75 8.59 9.08
CA GLN A 9 10.69 9.83 8.30
C GLN A 9 11.46 9.78 6.96
N PRO A 10 12.66 9.19 6.85
CA PRO A 10 13.39 9.14 5.58
C PRO A 10 12.71 8.26 4.51
N LEU A 11 12.03 7.19 4.93
CA LEU A 11 11.31 6.25 4.04
C LEU A 11 10.01 6.85 3.49
N LEU A 12 9.31 7.65 4.30
CA LEU A 12 8.11 8.39 3.87
C LEU A 12 8.45 9.53 2.91
N ILE A 13 9.59 10.19 3.08
CA ILE A 13 10.09 11.22 2.16
C ILE A 13 10.45 10.61 0.79
N PHE A 14 11.03 9.40 0.77
CA PHE A 14 11.38 8.73 -0.49
C PHE A 14 10.18 8.33 -1.34
N CYS A 15 9.04 7.99 -0.73
CA CYS A 15 7.79 7.75 -1.46
C CYS A 15 7.07 9.05 -1.87
N TYR A 16 7.40 10.18 -1.26
CA TYR A 16 6.82 11.50 -1.56
C TYR A 16 7.55 12.24 -2.70
N ILE A 17 8.82 11.94 -2.96
CA ILE A 17 9.65 12.59 -3.99
C ILE A 17 9.82 11.68 -5.22
N ILE A 18 8.71 11.24 -5.83
CA ILE A 18 8.77 10.73 -7.21
C ILE A 18 8.14 11.79 -8.11
N PRO A 19 8.94 12.67 -8.73
CA PRO A 19 8.46 13.56 -9.76
C PRO A 19 8.01 12.76 -10.98
N TYR A 20 6.92 13.22 -11.58
CA TYR A 20 6.53 12.92 -12.95
C TYR A 20 7.67 13.29 -13.90
N ASN A 21 8.55 12.33 -14.23
CA ASN A 21 9.31 12.18 -15.46
C ASN A 21 10.50 11.26 -15.18
N VAL A 22 10.46 10.06 -15.76
CA VAL A 22 11.64 9.19 -15.89
C VAL A 22 12.20 9.46 -17.28
N PRO A 23 13.28 10.25 -17.45
CA PRO A 23 14.07 10.15 -18.67
C PRO A 23 14.86 8.85 -18.60
N MET A 24 14.89 8.14 -19.72
CA MET A 24 15.73 6.97 -19.97
C MET A 24 17.13 7.12 -19.37
N ILE A 25 17.48 6.22 -18.46
CA ILE A 25 18.87 5.96 -18.06
C ILE A 25 19.27 4.62 -18.68
N PHE A 26 19.69 4.66 -19.94
CA PHE A 26 20.49 3.61 -20.56
C PHE A 26 21.95 3.78 -20.08
N ILE A 27 22.30 3.17 -18.95
CA ILE A 27 23.71 3.06 -18.51
C ILE A 27 24.23 1.67 -18.90
N ARG A 28 25.19 1.68 -19.83
CA ARG A 28 26.15 0.64 -20.25
C ARG A 28 25.99 -0.76 -19.62
N LEU A 29 25.50 -1.68 -20.44
CA LEU A 29 25.40 -3.14 -20.21
C LEU A 29 26.75 -3.90 -20.06
N SER A 30 27.91 -3.25 -20.14
CA SER A 30 29.20 -3.95 -20.11
C SER A 30 29.77 -4.20 -18.69
N VAL A 31 29.36 -3.41 -17.68
CA VAL A 31 29.88 -3.55 -16.29
C VAL A 31 29.01 -4.48 -15.44
N MET A 32 27.73 -4.69 -15.80
CA MET A 32 26.85 -5.62 -15.08
C MET A 32 27.24 -7.10 -15.23
N SER A 33 28.00 -7.49 -16.26
CA SER A 33 28.34 -8.91 -16.49
C SER A 33 29.31 -9.48 -15.43
N TYR A 34 30.16 -8.65 -14.83
CA TYR A 34 31.19 -9.07 -13.88
C TYR A 34 30.69 -9.17 -12.44
N VAL A 35 29.71 -8.36 -12.05
CA VAL A 35 29.12 -8.37 -10.69
C VAL A 35 27.89 -9.28 -10.60
N VAL A 36 27.09 -9.37 -11.68
CA VAL A 36 25.81 -10.09 -11.65
C VAL A 36 25.98 -11.61 -11.83
N ARG A 37 26.98 -12.07 -12.59
CA ARG A 37 27.24 -13.51 -12.80
C ARG A 37 27.51 -14.32 -11.52
N PRO A 38 28.40 -13.89 -10.60
CA PRO A 38 28.65 -14.65 -9.37
C PRO A 38 27.46 -14.58 -8.41
N VAL A 39 26.70 -13.48 -8.40
CA VAL A 39 25.48 -13.34 -7.58
C VAL A 39 24.37 -14.25 -8.10
N LEU A 40 24.17 -14.39 -9.42
CA LEU A 40 23.19 -15.30 -10.02
C LEU A 40 23.50 -16.79 -9.81
N ASN A 41 24.78 -17.15 -9.66
CA ASN A 41 25.20 -18.53 -9.39
C ASN A 41 25.16 -18.93 -7.90
N SER A 42 24.76 -18.01 -7.02
CA SER A 42 24.62 -18.27 -5.59
C SER A 42 23.29 -18.97 -5.29
N LYS A 43 23.28 -19.90 -4.33
CA LYS A 43 22.05 -20.54 -3.81
C LYS A 43 21.06 -19.55 -3.20
N TYR A 44 21.50 -18.32 -2.95
CA TYR A 44 20.71 -17.23 -2.41
C TYR A 44 20.17 -16.28 -3.50
N ALA A 45 20.60 -16.42 -4.75
CA ALA A 45 20.24 -15.52 -5.84
C ALA A 45 18.72 -15.44 -6.06
N LEU A 46 18.10 -16.60 -6.28
CA LEU A 46 16.67 -16.68 -6.61
C LEU A 46 15.78 -16.19 -5.45
N PRO A 47 15.99 -16.58 -4.18
CA PRO A 47 15.26 -15.99 -3.06
C PRO A 47 15.38 -14.47 -2.97
N ILE A 48 16.58 -13.91 -3.20
CA ILE A 48 16.80 -12.46 -3.17
C ILE A 48 16.06 -11.77 -4.32
N VAL A 49 16.11 -12.31 -5.53
CA VAL A 49 15.37 -11.76 -6.68
C VAL A 49 13.87 -11.77 -6.43
N VAL A 50 13.32 -12.87 -5.91
CA VAL A 50 11.89 -12.98 -5.58
C VAL A 50 11.50 -11.98 -4.50
N PHE A 51 12.34 -11.79 -3.48
CA PHE A 51 12.13 -10.77 -2.44
C PHE A 51 12.09 -9.35 -3.03
N ILE A 52 13.03 -9.01 -3.92
CA ILE A 52 13.10 -7.69 -4.56
C ILE A 52 11.87 -7.44 -5.44
N ILE A 53 11.43 -8.43 -6.23
CA ILE A 53 10.21 -8.33 -7.03
C ILE A 53 8.99 -8.11 -6.12
N GLY A 54 8.90 -8.85 -5.01
CA GLY A 54 7.84 -8.67 -4.02
C GLY A 54 7.83 -7.27 -3.39
N LEU A 55 9.00 -6.71 -3.07
CA LEU A 55 9.13 -5.33 -2.58
C LEU A 55 8.66 -4.29 -3.61
N ILE A 56 9.02 -4.47 -4.89
CA ILE A 56 8.58 -3.57 -5.97
C ILE A 56 7.05 -3.59 -6.11
N LEU A 57 6.44 -4.78 -6.10
CA LEU A 57 4.99 -4.94 -6.15
C LEU A 57 4.31 -4.32 -4.92
N THR A 58 4.92 -4.48 -3.74
CA THR A 58 4.43 -3.89 -2.49
C THR A 58 4.46 -2.36 -2.55
N LEU A 59 5.54 -1.76 -3.05
CA LEU A 59 5.64 -0.31 -3.25
C LEU A 59 4.59 0.19 -4.25
N PHE A 60 4.37 -0.53 -5.34
CA PHE A 60 3.33 -0.22 -6.31
C PHE A 60 1.94 -0.25 -5.67
N ALA A 61 1.61 -1.32 -4.93
CA ALA A 61 0.34 -1.44 -4.22
C ALA A 61 0.14 -0.32 -3.18
N ALA A 62 1.15 -0.03 -2.37
CA ALA A 62 1.11 1.06 -1.41
C ALA A 62 0.89 2.42 -2.09
N SER A 63 1.52 2.66 -3.24
CA SER A 63 1.31 3.89 -4.02
C SER A 63 -0.13 4.02 -4.54
N HIS A 64 -0.76 2.91 -4.93
CA HIS A 64 -2.14 2.89 -5.38
C HIS A 64 -3.10 3.19 -4.23
N VAL A 65 -2.88 2.56 -3.07
CA VAL A 65 -3.64 2.83 -1.84
C VAL A 65 -3.57 4.30 -1.44
N VAL A 66 -2.39 4.94 -1.54
CA VAL A 66 -2.26 6.39 -1.27
C VAL A 66 -3.08 7.22 -2.26
N LYS A 67 -3.05 6.88 -3.55
CA LYS A 67 -3.83 7.59 -4.59
C LYS A 67 -5.34 7.44 -4.37
N ASP A 68 -5.80 6.23 -4.09
CA ASP A 68 -7.21 5.95 -3.84
C ASP A 68 -7.71 6.65 -2.59
N ASN A 69 -6.94 6.61 -1.50
CA ASN A 69 -7.27 7.37 -0.30
C ASN A 69 -7.36 8.87 -0.65
N ARG A 70 -6.43 9.43 -1.45
CA ARG A 70 -6.44 10.87 -1.82
C ARG A 70 -7.72 11.23 -2.56
N LYS A 71 -8.12 10.39 -3.51
CA LYS A 71 -9.38 10.55 -4.23
C LYS A 71 -10.59 10.49 -3.29
N GLN A 72 -10.59 9.56 -2.34
CA GLN A 72 -11.68 9.42 -1.38
C GLN A 72 -11.81 10.65 -0.47
N ALA A 73 -10.73 11.16 0.13
CA ALA A 73 -10.84 12.37 0.95
C ALA A 73 -11.22 13.61 0.14
N TYR A 74 -10.79 13.70 -1.12
CA TYR A 74 -11.24 14.78 -2.00
C TYR A 74 -12.77 14.71 -2.16
N GLN A 75 -13.31 13.54 -2.50
CA GLN A 75 -14.75 13.37 -2.65
C GLN A 75 -15.51 13.62 -1.34
N GLU A 76 -15.03 13.10 -0.21
CA GLU A 76 -15.63 13.37 1.11
C GLU A 76 -15.62 14.87 1.45
N THR A 77 -14.58 15.60 1.03
CA THR A 77 -14.49 17.05 1.21
C THR A 77 -15.49 17.77 0.31
N VAL A 78 -15.65 17.35 -0.94
CA VAL A 78 -16.67 17.86 -1.87
C VAL A 78 -18.07 17.65 -1.28
N ASP A 79 -18.43 16.42 -0.95
CA ASP A 79 -19.76 16.09 -0.41
C ASP A 79 -20.05 16.81 0.92
N TYR A 80 -19.02 17.01 1.74
CA TYR A 80 -19.15 17.79 2.97
C TYR A 80 -19.37 19.27 2.67
N SER A 81 -18.53 19.86 1.82
CA SER A 81 -18.59 21.28 1.46
C SER A 81 -19.92 21.67 0.83
N GLU A 82 -20.49 20.81 -0.04
CA GLU A 82 -21.79 21.04 -0.68
C GLU A 82 -22.92 21.05 0.36
N ARG A 83 -23.01 20.01 1.21
CA ARG A 83 -24.02 19.94 2.28
C ARG A 83 -23.90 21.13 3.23
N HIS A 84 -22.68 21.55 3.52
CA HIS A 84 -22.41 22.64 4.45
C HIS A 84 -22.77 24.00 3.86
N ALA A 85 -22.40 24.25 2.60
CA ALA A 85 -22.77 25.47 1.87
C ALA A 85 -24.30 25.58 1.70
N ASN A 86 -24.98 24.47 1.39
CA ASN A 86 -26.44 24.43 1.31
C ASN A 86 -27.10 24.74 2.66
N ARG A 87 -26.54 24.26 3.78
CA ARG A 87 -27.06 24.58 5.12
C ARG A 87 -27.02 26.07 5.42
N ILE A 88 -25.97 26.78 5.01
CA ILE A 88 -25.87 28.25 5.14
C ILE A 88 -26.96 28.92 4.33
N LYS A 89 -27.11 28.53 3.07
CA LYS A 89 -28.14 29.07 2.18
C LYS A 89 -29.53 28.88 2.78
N THR A 90 -29.85 27.67 3.25
CA THR A 90 -31.14 27.36 3.88
C THR A 90 -31.36 28.18 5.15
N GLN A 91 -30.33 28.40 5.96
CA GLN A 91 -30.47 29.23 7.17
C GLN A 91 -30.85 30.68 6.83
N ILE A 92 -30.17 31.30 5.86
CA ILE A 92 -30.49 32.68 5.45
C ILE A 92 -31.89 32.74 4.82
N GLN A 93 -32.27 31.74 4.02
CA GLN A 93 -33.62 31.63 3.47
C GLN A 93 -34.69 31.50 4.56
N GLN A 94 -34.39 30.78 5.64
CA GLN A 94 -35.27 30.65 6.79
C GLN A 94 -35.42 31.98 7.54
N ASP A 95 -34.34 32.74 7.70
CA ASP A 95 -34.38 34.08 8.29
C ASP A 95 -35.22 35.06 7.44
N VAL A 96 -35.08 34.98 6.11
CA VAL A 96 -35.93 35.74 5.19
C VAL A 96 -37.39 35.31 5.29
N PHE A 97 -37.67 34.02 5.40
CA PHE A 97 -39.04 33.52 5.59
C PHE A 97 -39.67 34.07 6.88
N PHE A 98 -38.89 34.14 7.96
CA PHE A 98 -39.32 34.75 9.23
C PHE A 98 -39.66 36.24 9.08
N LEU A 99 -38.84 37.00 8.34
CA LEU A 99 -39.16 38.39 8.00
C LEU A 99 -40.41 38.50 7.13
N GLY A 100 -40.62 37.57 6.20
CA GLY A 100 -41.83 37.54 5.37
C GLY A 100 -43.10 37.24 6.15
N ALA A 101 -43.03 36.34 7.14
CA ALA A 101 -44.12 36.10 8.07
C ALA A 101 -44.46 37.37 8.87
N LEU A 102 -43.43 38.06 9.37
CA LEU A 102 -43.61 39.33 10.08
C LEU A 102 -44.18 40.43 9.15
N ALA A 103 -43.73 40.49 7.90
CA ALA A 103 -44.25 41.39 6.88
C ALA A 103 -45.73 41.18 6.54
N SER A 104 -46.22 39.94 6.63
CA SER A 104 -47.64 39.63 6.40
C SER A 104 -48.57 40.17 7.50
N LEU A 105 -48.02 40.54 8.65
CA LEU A 105 -48.77 41.06 9.81
C LEU A 105 -48.81 42.59 9.85
N VAL A 106 -48.07 43.27 8.96
CA VAL A 106 -48.06 44.73 8.89
C VAL A 106 -49.42 45.23 8.42
N ASP A 107 -50.01 46.11 9.21
CA ASP A 107 -51.21 46.85 8.87
C ASP A 107 -50.88 48.35 8.79
N GLU A 108 -51.08 48.93 7.61
CA GLU A 108 -50.63 50.28 7.22
C GLU A 108 -51.28 51.39 8.06
N ASN A 109 -52.43 51.14 8.68
CA ASN A 109 -53.27 52.17 9.29
C ASN A 109 -53.55 52.00 10.79
N SER A 110 -52.93 51.03 11.48
CA SER A 110 -53.31 50.75 12.87
C SER A 110 -52.22 51.06 13.89
N ASP A 111 -52.62 51.75 14.96
CA ASP A 111 -51.86 51.83 16.23
C ASP A 111 -51.59 50.44 16.81
N TYR A 112 -52.36 49.45 16.36
CA TYR A 112 -52.19 48.04 16.68
C TYR A 112 -50.81 47.52 16.30
N TRP A 113 -50.31 47.79 15.08
CA TRP A 113 -48.98 47.34 14.67
C TRP A 113 -47.87 47.90 15.58
N ILE A 114 -47.96 49.18 15.93
CA ILE A 114 -46.95 49.82 16.79
C ILE A 114 -46.87 49.13 18.14
N ASN A 115 -48.02 48.86 18.76
CA ASN A 115 -48.10 48.21 20.07
C ASN A 115 -47.72 46.72 20.06
N GLN A 116 -47.90 46.02 18.94
CA GLN A 116 -47.64 44.58 18.83
C GLN A 116 -46.23 44.25 18.30
N PHE A 117 -45.53 45.22 17.72
CA PHE A 117 -44.25 45.01 17.05
C PHE A 117 -43.23 44.26 17.91
N ASP A 118 -43.03 44.67 19.17
CA ASP A 118 -42.03 44.07 20.03
C ASP A 118 -42.36 42.61 20.37
N SER A 119 -43.62 42.32 20.72
CA SER A 119 -44.08 40.97 21.06
C SER A 119 -43.97 40.02 19.88
N VAL A 120 -44.40 40.46 18.69
CA VAL A 120 -44.32 39.68 17.45
C VAL A 120 -42.86 39.49 17.03
N SER A 121 -42.05 40.55 17.08
CA SER A 121 -40.62 40.50 16.76
C SER A 121 -39.86 39.60 17.72
N GLN A 122 -40.20 39.59 19.01
CA GLN A 122 -39.63 38.66 19.98
C GLN A 122 -39.89 37.21 19.60
N HIS A 123 -41.13 36.87 19.24
CA HIS A 123 -41.48 35.52 18.83
C HIS A 123 -40.73 35.10 17.56
N ILE A 124 -40.69 35.97 16.56
CA ILE A 124 -39.99 35.71 15.30
C ILE A 124 -38.47 35.60 15.51
N MET A 125 -37.87 36.51 16.27
CA MET A 125 -36.44 36.45 16.60
C MET A 125 -36.08 35.23 17.44
N SER A 126 -36.97 34.71 18.29
CA SER A 126 -36.70 33.48 19.04
C SER A 126 -36.52 32.24 18.14
N GLY A 127 -37.13 32.26 16.95
CA GLY A 127 -37.01 31.22 15.94
C GLY A 127 -35.76 31.33 15.06
N SER A 128 -35.09 32.48 15.08
CA SER A 128 -33.84 32.71 14.36
C SER A 128 -32.66 32.80 15.32
N SER A 129 -31.49 32.41 14.85
CA SER A 129 -30.32 32.35 15.71
C SER A 129 -29.11 33.09 15.12
N SER A 130 -29.38 33.87 14.07
CA SER A 130 -28.48 34.65 13.21
C SER A 130 -28.86 36.14 13.21
N MET A 131 -30.15 36.47 13.32
CA MET A 131 -30.65 37.84 13.35
C MET A 131 -30.35 38.51 14.70
N ILE A 132 -29.73 39.70 14.67
CA ILE A 132 -29.39 40.48 15.87
C ILE A 132 -30.42 41.58 16.18
N SER A 133 -31.17 42.03 15.18
CA SER A 133 -32.23 43.03 15.34
C SER A 133 -33.21 42.94 14.17
N ILE A 134 -34.48 43.23 14.40
CA ILE A 134 -35.49 43.50 13.37
C ILE A 134 -35.86 44.98 13.42
N GLN A 135 -35.91 45.63 12.27
CA GLN A 135 -36.20 47.06 12.13
C GLN A 135 -37.34 47.24 11.15
N TRP A 136 -38.29 48.11 11.48
CA TRP A 136 -39.37 48.52 10.59
C TRP A 136 -39.13 49.93 10.06
N SER A 137 -39.10 50.06 8.74
CA SER A 137 -38.96 51.35 8.05
C SER A 137 -40.16 51.57 7.13
N PRO A 138 -41.26 52.18 7.63
CA PRO A 138 -42.41 52.52 6.81
C PRO A 138 -42.06 53.63 5.82
N HIS A 139 -42.79 53.64 4.71
CA HIS A 139 -42.82 54.76 3.79
C HIS A 139 -43.63 55.90 4.43
N VAL A 140 -43.00 57.05 4.64
CA VAL A 140 -43.65 58.24 5.21
C VAL A 140 -43.71 59.33 4.16
N ASN A 141 -44.92 59.83 3.88
CA ASN A 141 -45.12 60.97 2.99
C ASN A 141 -44.68 62.27 3.68
N LEU A 142 -44.12 63.22 2.92
CA LEU A 142 -43.62 64.50 3.43
C LEU A 142 -44.69 65.28 4.21
N THR A 143 -45.96 65.18 3.80
CA THR A 143 -47.08 65.85 4.45
C THR A 143 -47.46 65.25 5.81
N GLN A 144 -47.07 64.01 6.08
CA GLN A 144 -47.47 63.24 7.27
C GLN A 144 -46.31 63.05 8.27
N ILE A 145 -45.14 63.63 8.03
CA ILE A 145 -43.95 63.44 8.88
C ILE A 145 -44.21 63.89 10.32
N GLU A 146 -44.84 65.05 10.53
CA GLU A 146 -45.06 65.56 11.89
C GLU A 146 -46.01 64.67 12.69
N GLU A 147 -47.06 64.16 12.05
CA GLU A 147 -47.98 63.20 12.64
C GLU A 147 -47.25 61.89 12.99
N HIS A 148 -46.49 61.34 12.05
CA HIS A 148 -45.69 60.13 12.25
C HIS A 148 -44.66 60.30 13.38
N ARG A 149 -43.95 61.43 13.43
CA ARG A 149 -42.98 61.75 14.48
C ARG A 149 -43.63 61.76 15.84
N ASN A 150 -44.78 62.42 15.99
CA ASN A 150 -45.49 62.48 17.26
C ASN A 150 -45.98 61.09 17.68
N LYS A 151 -46.44 60.27 16.72
CA LYS A 151 -46.89 58.90 16.93
C LYS A 151 -45.78 57.97 17.43
N ILE A 152 -44.57 58.08 16.88
CA ILE A 152 -43.43 57.26 17.30
C ILE A 152 -42.82 57.78 18.62
N LYS A 153 -42.75 59.09 18.82
CA LYS A 153 -42.27 59.70 20.08
C LYS A 153 -43.10 59.33 21.31
N SER A 154 -44.38 59.01 21.14
CA SER A 154 -45.20 58.53 22.26
C SER A 154 -44.85 57.11 22.72
N HIS A 155 -44.14 56.34 21.89
CA HIS A 155 -43.72 54.97 22.18
C HIS A 155 -42.22 54.84 22.46
N TYR A 156 -41.38 55.66 21.82
CA TYR A 156 -39.93 55.64 21.99
C TYR A 156 -39.40 57.04 22.38
N GLU A 157 -38.89 57.16 23.61
CA GLU A 157 -38.29 58.41 24.09
C GLU A 157 -37.01 58.76 23.30
N GLY A 158 -36.91 60.00 22.83
CA GLY A 158 -35.71 60.48 22.13
C GLY A 158 -35.68 60.25 20.61
N PHE A 159 -36.75 59.73 19.99
CA PHE A 159 -36.87 59.61 18.53
C PHE A 159 -36.60 60.95 17.83
N THR A 160 -35.57 61.00 16.99
CA THR A 160 -35.22 62.18 16.20
C THR A 160 -34.70 61.72 14.85
N GLU A 161 -35.19 62.31 13.76
CA GLU A 161 -34.77 61.94 12.42
C GLU A 161 -33.34 62.39 12.14
N PHE A 162 -32.51 61.50 11.61
CA PHE A 162 -31.13 61.82 11.25
C PHE A 162 -30.63 60.96 10.08
N ASN A 163 -29.62 61.47 9.39
CA ASN A 163 -28.84 60.70 8.43
C ASN A 163 -27.34 60.92 8.65
N PHE A 164 -26.55 60.11 7.96
CA PHE A 164 -25.10 60.32 7.84
C PHE A 164 -24.80 60.75 6.40
N HIS A 165 -24.12 61.89 6.24
CA HIS A 165 -23.54 62.29 4.96
C HIS A 165 -22.08 61.81 4.90
N GLU A 166 -21.52 61.64 3.70
CA GLU A 166 -20.08 61.38 3.49
C GLU A 166 -19.25 62.27 4.42
N GLY A 167 -18.59 61.66 5.43
CA GLY A 167 -17.89 62.39 6.50
C GLY A 167 -18.27 62.07 7.96
N ALA A 168 -19.26 61.19 8.21
CA ALA A 168 -19.52 60.55 9.51
C ALA A 168 -20.05 61.44 10.68
N GLU A 169 -20.47 62.68 10.43
CA GLU A 169 -21.26 63.44 11.41
C GLU A 169 -22.76 63.15 11.27
N LYS A 170 -23.47 62.96 12.39
CA LYS A 170 -24.95 62.92 12.39
C LYS A 170 -25.43 64.30 11.92
N ARG A 171 -26.09 64.35 10.76
CA ARG A 171 -26.79 65.55 10.33
C ARG A 171 -28.28 65.39 10.62
N PHE A 172 -28.78 66.31 11.45
CA PHE A 172 -30.21 66.57 11.58
C PHE A 172 -30.59 67.52 10.42
N THR A 173 -30.63 66.98 9.20
CA THR A 173 -30.98 67.80 8.03
C THR A 173 -32.47 68.10 8.07
N LYS A 174 -32.88 69.35 7.84
CA LYS A 174 -34.30 69.66 7.57
C LYS A 174 -34.71 68.86 6.34
N LEU A 175 -35.74 68.04 6.46
CA LEU A 175 -36.23 67.03 5.50
C LEU A 175 -36.56 67.52 4.05
N LEU A 176 -36.28 68.78 3.71
CA LEU A 176 -37.01 69.55 2.70
C LEU A 176 -36.30 69.73 1.34
N ASP A 177 -35.03 69.35 1.16
CA ASP A 177 -34.31 69.78 -0.05
C ASP A 177 -34.41 68.86 -1.28
N ARG A 178 -35.03 67.67 -1.20
CA ARG A 178 -35.03 66.74 -2.36
C ARG A 178 -36.31 65.95 -2.66
N GLY A 179 -37.42 66.16 -1.94
CA GLY A 179 -38.71 65.54 -2.32
C GLY A 179 -38.74 64.00 -2.28
N PHE A 180 -37.76 63.33 -1.65
CA PHE A 180 -37.64 61.87 -1.67
C PHE A 180 -38.66 61.18 -0.74
N PRO A 181 -39.17 60.01 -1.13
CA PRO A 181 -39.93 59.13 -0.23
C PRO A 181 -39.05 58.73 0.96
N LEU A 182 -39.46 59.05 2.18
CA LEU A 182 -38.69 58.74 3.38
C LEU A 182 -39.03 57.36 3.90
N TYR A 183 -38.02 56.52 3.99
CA TYR A 183 -38.06 55.26 4.70
C TYR A 183 -37.16 55.38 5.93
N MET A 184 -37.75 55.75 7.06
CA MET A 184 -37.05 55.98 8.32
C MET A 184 -37.29 54.84 9.30
N VAL A 185 -36.26 54.44 10.03
CA VAL A 185 -36.39 53.40 11.05
C VAL A 185 -37.31 53.91 12.14
N SER A 186 -38.53 53.38 12.18
CA SER A 186 -39.58 53.83 13.09
C SER A 186 -39.71 52.92 14.30
N GLN A 187 -39.30 51.66 14.16
CA GLN A 187 -39.31 50.67 15.24
C GLN A 187 -38.09 49.76 15.12
N VAL A 188 -37.58 49.30 16.26
CA VAL A 188 -36.47 48.35 16.32
C VAL A 188 -36.64 47.41 17.51
N TYR A 189 -36.39 46.14 17.29
CA TYR A 189 -36.40 45.11 18.33
C TYR A 189 -35.12 44.26 18.24
N PRO A 190 -34.47 43.88 19.36
CA PRO A 190 -34.79 44.30 20.73
C PRO A 190 -34.40 45.75 20.98
N GLU A 191 -35.16 46.46 21.81
CA GLU A 191 -34.89 47.84 22.23
C GLU A 191 -33.72 47.88 23.25
N THR A 192 -32.50 47.70 22.75
CA THR A 192 -31.27 47.86 23.54
C THR A 192 -30.65 49.23 23.24
N GLY A 193 -29.87 49.81 24.16
CA GLY A 193 -29.26 51.13 23.93
C GLY A 193 -28.46 51.27 22.62
N ALA A 194 -27.87 50.18 22.13
CA ALA A 194 -27.22 50.12 20.82
C ALA A 194 -28.24 50.17 19.66
N ASN A 195 -29.32 49.39 19.74
CA ASN A 195 -30.37 49.33 18.72
C ASN A 195 -31.24 50.59 18.71
N SER A 196 -31.66 51.11 19.87
CA SER A 196 -32.48 52.33 19.97
C SER A 196 -31.80 53.56 19.37
N SER A 197 -30.46 53.55 19.29
CA SER A 197 -29.67 54.64 18.71
C SER A 197 -29.89 54.86 17.20
N ILE A 198 -30.50 53.88 16.51
CA ILE A 198 -30.81 53.93 15.09
C ILE A 198 -32.23 54.42 14.81
N LEU A 199 -33.08 54.57 15.83
CA LEU A 199 -34.44 55.10 15.67
C LEU A 199 -34.39 56.51 15.06
N GLY A 200 -35.15 56.70 13.98
CA GLY A 200 -35.15 57.93 13.19
C GLY A 200 -34.07 57.97 12.11
N TYR A 201 -33.21 56.96 12.00
CA TYR A 201 -32.25 56.87 10.90
C TYR A 201 -32.96 56.68 9.56
N TYR A 202 -32.55 57.42 8.55
CA TYR A 202 -32.92 57.17 7.15
C TYR A 202 -31.67 57.25 6.26
N SER A 203 -31.54 56.28 5.35
CA SER A 203 -30.40 56.23 4.43
C SER A 203 -30.64 57.12 3.21
N VAL A 204 -29.61 57.86 2.82
CA VAL A 204 -29.59 58.74 1.63
C VAL A 204 -28.43 58.40 0.68
N SER A 205 -27.85 57.20 0.82
CA SER A 205 -26.74 56.76 -0.02
C SER A 205 -27.23 56.28 -1.38
N ASP A 206 -26.46 56.55 -2.43
CA ASP A 206 -26.72 56.06 -3.79
C ASP A 206 -26.88 54.52 -3.81
N ARG A 207 -26.07 53.81 -3.00
CA ARG A 207 -26.16 52.35 -2.81
C ARG A 207 -27.52 51.90 -2.28
N PHE A 208 -28.10 52.67 -1.37
CA PHE A 208 -29.42 52.36 -0.82
C PHE A 208 -30.53 52.70 -1.82
N GLU A 209 -30.39 53.77 -2.61
CA GLU A 209 -31.33 54.08 -3.69
C GLU A 209 -31.41 52.95 -4.71
N ASP A 210 -30.27 52.39 -5.11
CA ASP A 210 -30.21 51.21 -5.99
C ASP A 210 -30.90 49.99 -5.37
N THR A 211 -30.69 49.78 -4.06
CA THR A 211 -31.33 48.69 -3.32
C THR A 211 -32.85 48.87 -3.28
N LEU A 212 -33.31 50.10 -3.02
CA LEU A 212 -34.72 50.45 -3.00
C LEU A 212 -35.38 50.27 -4.38
N LEU A 213 -34.70 50.67 -5.45
CA LEU A 213 -35.17 50.48 -6.82
C LEU A 213 -35.29 48.98 -7.15
N LYS A 214 -34.28 48.16 -6.78
CA LYS A 214 -34.33 46.70 -6.94
C LYS A 214 -35.48 46.07 -6.16
N MET A 215 -35.71 46.49 -4.91
CA MET A 215 -36.85 46.01 -4.12
C MET A 215 -38.19 46.36 -4.78
N LYS A 216 -38.36 47.61 -5.25
CA LYS A 216 -39.60 48.05 -5.93
C LYS A 216 -39.89 47.28 -7.23
N THR A 217 -38.84 46.98 -7.98
CA THR A 217 -38.93 46.33 -9.30
C THR A 217 -39.05 44.81 -9.21
N THR A 218 -38.28 44.16 -8.34
CA THR A 218 -38.26 42.70 -8.21
C THR A 218 -39.29 42.16 -7.21
N GLN A 219 -39.72 42.98 -6.26
CA GLN A 219 -40.53 42.57 -5.10
C GLN A 219 -39.91 41.43 -4.28
N GLN A 220 -38.58 41.24 -4.37
CA GLN A 220 -37.86 40.20 -3.67
C GLN A 220 -37.03 40.77 -2.50
N PRO A 221 -36.72 39.93 -1.49
CA PRO A 221 -35.75 40.26 -0.46
C PRO A 221 -34.36 40.50 -1.04
N PHE A 222 -33.56 41.31 -0.35
CA PHE A 222 -32.22 41.69 -0.78
C PHE A 222 -31.22 41.57 0.37
N LEU A 223 -29.99 41.14 0.07
CA LEU A 223 -28.89 41.07 1.02
C LEU A 223 -27.84 42.13 0.69
N SER A 224 -27.44 42.92 1.69
CA SER A 224 -26.41 43.95 1.51
C SER A 224 -25.02 43.36 1.30
N ASP A 225 -24.09 44.23 0.89
CA ASP A 225 -22.65 44.01 1.03
C ASP A 225 -22.26 44.01 2.51
N ARG A 226 -20.98 43.76 2.78
CA ARG A 226 -20.40 43.93 4.11
C ARG A 226 -20.56 45.38 4.55
N VAL A 227 -21.40 45.62 5.55
CA VAL A 227 -21.64 46.96 6.09
C VAL A 227 -21.08 47.10 7.50
N PHE A 228 -20.93 48.36 7.89
CA PHE A 228 -20.72 48.72 9.28
C PHE A 228 -22.07 48.80 9.99
N LEU A 229 -22.25 47.99 11.04
CA LEU A 229 -23.45 48.05 11.85
C LEU A 229 -23.41 49.28 12.73
N LEU A 230 -24.42 50.13 12.63
CA LEU A 230 -24.55 51.31 13.49
C LEU A 230 -24.67 50.90 14.97
N GLN A 231 -25.26 49.73 15.22
CA GLN A 231 -25.37 49.08 16.51
C GLN A 231 -24.00 48.81 17.17
N ASP A 232 -22.95 48.57 16.38
CA ASP A 232 -21.62 48.22 16.87
C ASP A 232 -20.76 49.45 17.21
N SER A 233 -21.33 50.67 17.13
CA SER A 233 -20.50 51.86 17.05
C SER A 233 -21.04 53.13 17.72
N TYR A 234 -20.28 53.59 18.72
CA TYR A 234 -20.29 54.99 19.17
C TYR A 234 -18.86 55.56 19.31
N ASN A 235 -17.84 54.95 18.71
CA ASN A 235 -16.46 55.42 18.87
C ASN A 235 -15.88 56.00 17.58
N ARG A 236 -15.85 57.34 17.50
CA ARG A 236 -15.51 58.14 16.31
C ARG A 236 -14.02 58.26 15.99
N LYS A 237 -13.12 57.62 16.76
CA LYS A 237 -11.66 57.72 16.61
C LYS A 237 -11.01 56.56 15.86
N ILE A 238 -11.79 55.86 15.04
CA ILE A 238 -11.36 54.64 14.37
C ILE A 238 -10.83 55.02 12.98
N SER A 239 -9.55 54.70 12.74
CA SER A 239 -8.88 54.94 11.46
C SER A 239 -9.62 54.23 10.32
N GLU A 240 -9.46 54.69 9.07
CA GLU A 240 -10.09 54.08 7.90
C GLU A 240 -9.73 52.59 7.75
N VAL A 241 -8.49 52.23 8.10
CA VAL A 241 -8.00 50.85 8.19
C VAL A 241 -8.74 50.03 9.26
N GLU A 242 -9.03 50.61 10.42
CA GLU A 242 -9.81 49.94 11.45
C GLU A 242 -11.31 49.90 11.14
N ARG A 243 -11.86 50.84 10.33
CA ARG A 243 -13.24 50.76 9.84
C ARG A 243 -13.44 49.59 8.90
N GLN A 244 -12.51 49.36 7.97
CA GLN A 244 -12.55 48.18 7.11
C GLN A 244 -12.50 46.89 7.94
N LYS A 245 -11.69 46.85 9.01
CA LYS A 245 -11.65 45.71 9.96
C LYS A 245 -12.90 45.55 10.82
N LYS A 246 -13.78 46.56 10.91
CA LYS A 246 -15.00 46.55 11.73
C LYS A 246 -16.29 46.39 10.95
N GLN A 247 -16.25 46.39 9.61
CA GLN A 247 -17.41 46.03 8.81
C GLN A 247 -17.70 44.54 9.02
N ASN A 248 -18.55 44.24 9.99
CA ASN A 248 -18.88 42.87 10.42
C ASN A 248 -20.38 42.60 10.33
N GLY A 249 -21.09 43.40 9.53
CA GLY A 249 -22.54 43.34 9.37
C GLY A 249 -22.98 42.96 7.98
N LEU A 250 -24.09 42.22 7.92
CA LEU A 250 -24.93 42.09 6.73
C LEU A 250 -26.34 42.58 7.08
N LEU A 251 -26.97 43.30 6.15
CA LEU A 251 -28.35 43.74 6.26
C LEU A 251 -29.21 42.96 5.29
N MET A 252 -30.25 42.35 5.82
CA MET A 252 -31.26 41.62 5.08
C MET A 252 -32.51 42.49 4.98
N TYR A 253 -32.84 42.90 3.76
CA TYR A 253 -34.00 43.73 3.47
C TYR A 253 -35.15 42.85 3.02
N TYR A 254 -36.33 43.07 3.59
CA TYR A 254 -37.57 42.44 3.16
C TYR A 254 -38.59 43.52 2.78
N PRO A 255 -38.95 43.68 1.49
CA PRO A 255 -39.89 44.70 1.08
C PRO A 255 -41.33 44.35 1.45
N VAL A 256 -42.10 45.35 1.89
CA VAL A 256 -43.52 45.21 2.24
C VAL A 256 -44.34 46.10 1.32
N PHE A 257 -45.27 45.48 0.61
CA PHE A 257 -46.17 46.16 -0.30
C PHE A 257 -47.59 46.22 0.25
N ASN A 258 -48.37 47.16 -0.25
CA ASN A 258 -49.81 47.19 0.01
C ASN A 258 -50.50 45.89 -0.48
N GLN A 259 -51.75 45.68 -0.08
CA GLN A 259 -52.51 44.45 -0.40
C GLN A 259 -52.54 44.12 -1.91
N ASN A 260 -52.54 45.14 -2.76
CA ASN A 260 -52.55 45.01 -4.22
C ASN A 260 -51.16 44.84 -4.86
N LYS A 261 -50.10 44.79 -4.04
CA LYS A 261 -48.68 44.73 -4.46
C LYS A 261 -48.27 45.84 -5.45
N SER A 262 -48.97 46.96 -5.44
CA SER A 262 -48.76 48.08 -6.37
C SER A 262 -47.81 49.13 -5.81
N GLN A 263 -47.72 49.27 -4.49
CA GLN A 263 -46.90 50.29 -3.83
C GLN A 263 -46.12 49.68 -2.66
N LEU A 264 -44.84 50.06 -2.57
CA LEU A 264 -43.97 49.71 -1.44
C LEU A 264 -44.31 50.61 -0.24
N ILE A 265 -44.95 50.04 0.77
CA ILE A 265 -45.41 50.73 1.99
C ILE A 265 -44.32 50.76 3.08
N GLY A 266 -43.26 49.97 2.92
CA GLY A 266 -42.12 49.96 3.82
C GLY A 266 -41.21 48.78 3.55
N TYR A 267 -40.22 48.58 4.41
CA TYR A 267 -39.42 47.36 4.41
C TYR A 267 -38.96 47.01 5.83
N PHE A 268 -38.70 45.73 6.06
CA PHE A 268 -37.97 45.27 7.22
C PHE A 268 -36.47 45.23 6.91
N ILE A 269 -35.67 45.58 7.91
CA ILE A 269 -34.24 45.27 7.93
C ILE A 269 -34.00 44.31 9.08
N SER A 270 -33.32 43.20 8.79
CA SER A 270 -32.66 42.43 9.82
C SER A 270 -31.14 42.55 9.68
N ALA A 271 -30.48 42.78 10.80
CA ALA A 271 -29.02 42.79 10.83
C ALA A 271 -28.49 41.42 11.24
N ILE A 272 -27.39 41.00 10.62
CA ILE A 272 -26.67 39.76 10.91
C ILE A 272 -25.21 40.13 11.17
N GLN A 273 -24.66 39.64 12.29
CA GLN A 273 -23.24 39.77 12.57
C GLN A 273 -22.49 38.62 11.87
N ILE A 274 -21.64 38.97 10.91
CA ILE A 274 -20.95 38.03 10.02
C ILE A 274 -20.12 37.02 10.80
N ASP A 275 -19.23 37.48 11.68
CA ASP A 275 -18.37 36.60 12.47
C ASP A 275 -19.18 35.64 13.34
N ALA A 276 -20.21 36.13 14.04
CA ALA A 276 -21.04 35.29 14.91
C ALA A 276 -21.83 34.26 14.09
N PHE A 277 -22.38 34.67 12.94
CA PHE A 277 -23.09 33.80 12.03
C PHE A 277 -22.18 32.68 11.51
N PHE A 278 -21.04 33.02 10.94
CA PHE A 278 -20.14 32.04 10.38
C PHE A 278 -19.43 31.21 11.47
N GLU A 279 -19.07 31.75 12.62
CA GLU A 279 -18.53 30.92 13.71
C GLU A 279 -19.55 29.85 14.13
N LYS A 280 -20.82 30.24 14.27
CA LYS A 280 -21.91 29.33 14.65
C LYS A 280 -22.22 28.27 13.60
N TYR A 281 -22.38 28.68 12.35
CA TYR A 281 -22.85 27.80 11.28
C TYR A 281 -21.72 27.17 10.45
N LEU A 282 -20.55 27.80 10.35
CA LEU A 282 -19.37 27.25 9.67
C LEU A 282 -18.42 26.52 10.61
N THR A 283 -18.05 27.10 11.76
CA THR A 283 -16.80 26.63 12.40
C THR A 283 -16.95 25.61 13.52
N LEU A 284 -18.05 25.63 14.28
CA LEU A 284 -18.18 24.79 15.47
C LEU A 284 -18.01 23.29 15.18
N ASP A 285 -18.61 22.81 14.08
CA ASP A 285 -18.47 21.41 13.66
C ASP A 285 -17.31 21.21 12.68
N ALA A 286 -17.16 22.05 11.66
CA ALA A 286 -16.21 21.83 10.58
C ALA A 286 -14.74 21.98 11.03
N VAL A 287 -14.46 23.01 11.84
CA VAL A 287 -13.09 23.37 12.25
C VAL A 287 -12.66 22.53 13.44
N LYS A 288 -13.50 22.41 14.48
CA LYS A 288 -13.13 21.71 15.72
C LYS A 288 -13.11 20.18 15.57
N SER A 289 -14.07 19.59 14.85
CA SER A 289 -14.19 18.12 14.78
C SER A 289 -13.55 17.49 13.55
N ARG A 290 -13.50 18.21 12.42
CA ARG A 290 -13.04 17.67 11.12
C ARG A 290 -11.79 18.34 10.56
N GLY A 291 -11.30 19.41 11.19
CA GLY A 291 -10.05 20.08 10.83
C GLY A 291 -10.09 20.86 9.52
N TYR A 292 -11.28 21.24 9.05
CA TYR A 292 -11.42 22.14 7.91
C TYR A 292 -11.02 23.57 8.30
N ARG A 293 -10.50 24.32 7.34
CA ARG A 293 -10.32 25.78 7.39
C ARG A 293 -11.18 26.36 6.31
N ILE A 294 -11.87 27.45 6.63
CA ILE A 294 -12.90 28.00 5.75
C ILE A 294 -12.64 29.48 5.53
N LYS A 295 -12.84 29.91 4.29
CA LYS A 295 -12.82 31.31 3.87
C LYS A 295 -13.98 31.57 2.92
N VAL A 296 -14.67 32.69 3.11
CA VAL A 296 -15.87 33.06 2.35
C VAL A 296 -15.60 34.36 1.60
N PHE A 297 -15.91 34.38 0.31
CA PHE A 297 -15.80 35.53 -0.56
C PHE A 297 -17.18 35.94 -1.07
N ASP A 298 -17.43 37.24 -1.16
CA ASP A 298 -18.60 37.83 -1.81
C ASP A 298 -18.20 38.40 -3.17
N HIS A 299 -18.72 37.82 -4.24
CA HIS A 299 -18.51 38.26 -5.62
C HIS A 299 -19.66 39.14 -6.12
N GLY A 300 -20.46 39.71 -5.22
CA GLY A 300 -21.57 40.58 -5.55
C GLY A 300 -21.15 41.89 -6.25
N PRO A 301 -22.05 42.49 -7.05
CA PRO A 301 -21.75 43.62 -7.95
C PRO A 301 -21.38 44.94 -7.24
N SER A 302 -21.42 44.98 -5.91
CA SER A 302 -21.14 46.18 -5.09
C SER A 302 -20.14 45.90 -3.96
N GLY A 303 -19.34 44.84 -4.07
CA GLY A 303 -18.34 44.46 -3.05
C GLY A 303 -17.34 45.58 -2.77
N SER A 304 -16.99 45.77 -1.49
CA SER A 304 -15.85 46.60 -1.07
C SER A 304 -14.56 46.15 -1.75
N ASP A 305 -13.51 47.00 -1.71
CA ASP A 305 -12.14 46.64 -2.17
C ASP A 305 -11.58 45.33 -1.57
N ASP A 306 -12.22 44.81 -0.51
CA ASP A 306 -11.98 43.50 0.10
C ASP A 306 -13.21 42.58 -0.12
N PRO A 307 -13.09 41.51 -0.94
CA PRO A 307 -14.18 40.56 -1.18
C PRO A 307 -14.33 39.52 -0.05
N VAL A 308 -13.45 39.50 0.95
CA VAL A 308 -13.50 38.48 2.02
C VAL A 308 -14.59 38.83 3.04
N LEU A 309 -15.63 38.00 3.09
CA LEU A 309 -16.67 38.09 4.11
C LEU A 309 -16.20 37.50 5.44
N TYR A 310 -15.57 36.33 5.40
CA TYR A 310 -15.20 35.62 6.63
C TYR A 310 -13.97 34.75 6.42
N GLN A 311 -13.14 34.64 7.46
CA GLN A 311 -11.98 33.75 7.48
C GLN A 311 -11.85 33.10 8.85
N SER A 312 -11.80 31.77 8.88
CA SER A 312 -11.59 31.03 10.11
C SER A 312 -10.22 31.36 10.74
N LYS A 313 -10.15 31.47 12.08
CA LYS A 313 -8.91 31.78 12.83
C LYS A 313 -7.74 30.82 12.56
N ALA A 314 -8.05 29.60 12.16
CA ALA A 314 -7.07 28.55 11.87
C ALA A 314 -6.54 28.62 10.43
N TRP A 315 -7.00 29.56 9.60
CA TRP A 315 -6.57 29.74 8.21
C TRP A 315 -5.09 30.17 8.17
N VAL A 316 -4.24 29.22 7.76
CA VAL A 316 -2.80 29.39 7.56
C VAL A 316 -2.48 28.68 6.25
N GLU A 317 -1.59 29.23 5.43
CA GLU A 317 -1.02 28.50 4.29
C GLU A 317 -0.34 27.24 4.81
N LEU A 318 -1.00 26.11 4.61
CA LEU A 318 -0.43 24.82 4.90
C LEU A 318 0.40 24.37 3.69
N GLY A 319 1.19 23.31 3.85
CA GLY A 319 1.81 22.62 2.72
C GLY A 319 0.75 21.97 1.82
N GLU A 320 0.80 20.66 1.63
CA GLU A 320 -0.17 20.00 0.75
C GLU A 320 -1.59 19.97 1.37
N THR A 321 -2.53 20.64 0.72
CA THR A 321 -3.95 20.73 1.11
C THR A 321 -4.87 20.17 0.03
N ILE A 322 -6.02 19.68 0.47
CA ILE A 322 -7.19 19.53 -0.38
C ILE A 322 -7.97 20.83 -0.29
N GLU A 323 -8.19 21.45 -1.44
CA GLU A 323 -8.94 22.70 -1.58
C GLU A 323 -10.18 22.45 -2.42
N VAL A 324 -11.33 22.88 -1.91
CA VAL A 324 -12.61 22.77 -2.60
C VAL A 324 -13.36 24.08 -2.41
N SER A 325 -13.84 24.67 -3.50
CA SER A 325 -14.70 25.85 -3.48
C SER A 325 -16.14 25.46 -3.79
N GLN A 326 -17.08 26.06 -3.06
CA GLN A 326 -18.52 25.96 -3.33
C GLN A 326 -19.08 27.33 -3.66
N LEU A 327 -19.85 27.43 -4.74
CA LEU A 327 -20.52 28.65 -5.14
C LEU A 327 -22.00 28.57 -4.76
N ILE A 328 -22.46 29.51 -3.95
CA ILE A 328 -23.87 29.63 -3.58
C ILE A 328 -24.37 31.03 -3.93
N ASP A 329 -25.52 31.11 -4.58
CA ASP A 329 -26.22 32.38 -4.76
C ASP A 329 -27.26 32.58 -3.65
N ILE A 330 -27.14 33.71 -2.96
CA ILE A 330 -28.02 34.14 -1.87
C ILE A 330 -28.59 35.50 -2.24
N TYR A 331 -29.85 35.54 -2.67
CA TYR A 331 -30.57 36.77 -3.03
C TYR A 331 -29.80 37.69 -4.00
N GLY A 332 -29.21 37.10 -5.05
CA GLY A 332 -28.45 37.83 -6.07
C GLY A 332 -27.02 38.20 -5.66
N ARG A 333 -26.51 37.61 -4.58
CA ARG A 333 -25.09 37.67 -4.20
C ARG A 333 -24.45 36.28 -4.35
N PRO A 334 -23.56 36.10 -5.35
CA PRO A 334 -22.77 34.89 -5.48
C PRO A 334 -21.67 34.89 -4.42
N TRP A 335 -21.72 33.94 -3.49
CA TRP A 335 -20.68 33.69 -2.51
C TRP A 335 -19.86 32.48 -2.91
N GLU A 336 -18.54 32.59 -2.76
CA GLU A 336 -17.61 31.48 -2.87
C GLU A 336 -17.13 31.07 -1.47
N ILE A 337 -17.39 29.83 -1.09
CA ILE A 337 -16.92 29.26 0.18
C ILE A 337 -15.79 28.29 -0.12
N GLN A 338 -14.58 28.67 0.27
CA GLN A 338 -13.38 27.86 0.12
C GLN A 338 -13.13 27.03 1.37
N TYR A 339 -12.94 25.73 1.16
CA TYR A 339 -12.63 24.75 2.19
C TYR A 339 -11.23 24.20 1.97
N GLN A 340 -10.40 24.27 3.01
CA GLN A 340 -9.06 23.71 3.03
C GLN A 340 -8.92 22.63 4.10
N LYS A 341 -8.33 21.48 3.75
CA LYS A 341 -7.99 20.41 4.69
C LYS A 341 -6.57 19.92 4.47
N SER A 342 -5.81 19.72 5.55
CA SER A 342 -4.44 19.21 5.46
C SER A 342 -4.42 17.72 5.09
N VAL A 343 -3.62 17.37 4.08
CA VAL A 343 -3.44 15.97 3.64
C VAL A 343 -2.67 15.16 4.69
N LEU A 344 -1.59 15.73 5.25
CA LEU A 344 -0.64 15.03 6.13
C LEU A 344 -1.22 14.64 7.50
N ARG A 345 -2.25 15.35 7.98
CA ARG A 345 -2.83 15.11 9.32
C ARG A 345 -3.98 14.11 9.35
N THR A 346 -4.39 13.59 8.19
CA THR A 346 -5.49 12.63 8.15
C THR A 346 -4.95 11.22 8.42
N PHE A 347 -5.06 10.77 9.69
CA PHE A 347 -4.46 9.55 10.23
C PHE A 347 -4.75 8.26 9.43
N SER A 348 -5.88 8.18 8.72
CA SER A 348 -6.26 7.02 7.90
C SER A 348 -5.37 6.83 6.67
N PHE A 349 -4.83 7.92 6.11
CA PHE A 349 -4.04 7.90 4.87
C PHE A 349 -2.72 7.17 5.04
N THR A 350 -2.02 7.51 6.12
CA THR A 350 -0.72 6.95 6.46
C THR A 350 -0.87 5.53 6.99
N SER A 351 -1.91 5.28 7.79
CA SER A 351 -2.12 3.96 8.41
C SER A 351 -2.34 2.86 7.39
N ASN A 352 -3.20 3.07 6.37
CA ASN A 352 -3.48 2.04 5.36
C ASN A 352 -2.25 1.72 4.51
N ALA A 353 -1.53 2.75 4.04
CA ALA A 353 -0.32 2.56 3.25
C ALA A 353 0.80 1.87 4.05
N ILE A 354 0.97 2.23 5.33
CA ILE A 354 1.93 1.59 6.24
C ILE A 354 1.55 0.12 6.45
N ILE A 355 0.28 -0.20 6.68
CA ILE A 355 -0.20 -1.58 6.82
C ILE A 355 0.09 -2.37 5.54
N THR A 356 -0.21 -1.81 4.36
CA THR A 356 0.10 -2.45 3.07
C THR A 356 1.59 -2.71 2.91
N LEU A 357 2.46 -1.76 3.29
CA LEU A 357 3.91 -1.94 3.26
C LEU A 357 4.37 -3.05 4.19
N ILE A 358 3.93 -3.05 5.45
CA ILE A 358 4.30 -4.06 6.45
C ILE A 358 3.87 -5.46 5.98
N CYS A 359 2.60 -5.60 5.57
CA CYS A 359 2.07 -6.87 5.09
C CYS A 359 2.80 -7.33 3.82
N GLY A 360 3.07 -6.46 2.86
CA GLY A 360 3.75 -6.82 1.62
C GLY A 360 5.21 -7.20 1.81
N VAL A 361 5.94 -6.51 2.71
CA VAL A 361 7.31 -6.90 3.12
C VAL A 361 7.28 -8.29 3.78
N PHE A 362 6.33 -8.53 4.67
CA PHE A 362 6.19 -9.82 5.35
C PHE A 362 5.89 -10.95 4.37
N ILE A 363 4.95 -10.75 3.44
CA ILE A 363 4.61 -11.72 2.38
C ILE A 363 5.83 -11.98 1.49
N SER A 364 6.55 -10.93 1.07
CA SER A 364 7.74 -11.07 0.23
C SER A 364 8.83 -11.88 0.92
N LEU A 365 9.03 -11.66 2.22
CA LEU A 365 9.98 -12.40 3.05
C LEU A 365 9.57 -13.87 3.22
N LEU A 366 8.28 -14.14 3.44
CA LEU A 366 7.75 -15.51 3.51
C LEU A 366 7.97 -16.26 2.19
N ILE A 367 7.63 -15.65 1.05
CA ILE A 367 7.83 -16.27 -0.27
C ILE A 367 9.32 -16.54 -0.51
N ALA A 368 10.21 -15.60 -0.22
CA ALA A 368 11.65 -15.81 -0.35
C ALA A 368 12.15 -16.96 0.55
N CYS A 369 11.63 -17.06 1.77
CA CYS A 369 11.94 -18.16 2.69
C CYS A 369 11.45 -19.51 2.17
N ILE A 370 10.22 -19.57 1.62
CA ILE A 370 9.66 -20.78 1.00
C ILE A 370 10.50 -21.22 -0.20
N VAL A 371 10.88 -20.28 -1.08
CA VAL A 371 11.74 -20.56 -2.24
C VAL A 371 13.09 -21.10 -1.78
N ARG A 372 13.71 -20.50 -0.77
CA ARG A 372 14.98 -20.98 -0.19
C ARG A 372 14.83 -22.41 0.36
N PHE A 373 13.78 -22.67 1.12
CA PHE A 373 13.52 -23.99 1.70
C PHE A 373 13.30 -25.05 0.61
N SER A 374 12.57 -24.71 -0.45
CA SER A 374 12.34 -25.59 -1.61
C SER A 374 13.63 -25.91 -2.35
N LEU A 375 14.49 -24.91 -2.60
CA LEU A 375 15.79 -25.11 -3.24
C LEU A 375 16.70 -26.03 -2.43
N HIS A 376 16.78 -25.81 -1.11
CA HIS A 376 17.57 -26.66 -0.22
C HIS A 376 17.06 -28.11 -0.22
N SER A 377 15.74 -28.30 -0.18
CA SER A 377 15.11 -29.62 -0.22
C SER A 377 15.41 -30.37 -1.51
N LYS A 378 15.38 -29.67 -2.66
CA LYS A 378 15.74 -30.24 -3.97
C LYS A 378 17.20 -30.67 -4.02
N GLU A 379 18.12 -29.87 -3.49
CA GLU A 379 19.55 -30.24 -3.44
C GLU A 379 19.80 -31.46 -2.55
N ALA A 380 19.17 -31.51 -1.36
CA ALA A 380 19.28 -32.65 -0.46
C ALA A 380 18.75 -33.94 -1.10
N LEU A 381 17.61 -33.84 -1.81
CA LEU A 381 17.03 -34.96 -2.55
C LEU A 381 17.97 -35.45 -3.67
N LYS A 382 18.52 -34.53 -4.48
CA LYS A 382 19.48 -34.88 -5.54
C LYS A 382 20.70 -35.62 -4.98
N ARG A 383 21.24 -35.19 -3.83
CA ARG A 383 22.37 -35.87 -3.17
C ARG A 383 22.01 -37.28 -2.70
N LYS A 384 20.84 -37.44 -2.08
CA LYS A 384 20.35 -38.77 -1.66
C LYS A 384 20.15 -39.70 -2.85
N LEU A 385 19.56 -39.19 -3.93
CA LEU A 385 19.35 -39.94 -5.16
C LEU A 385 20.69 -40.40 -5.74
N ALA A 386 21.65 -39.49 -5.91
CA ALA A 386 22.98 -39.81 -6.42
C ALA A 386 23.71 -40.87 -5.58
N LYS A 387 23.59 -40.80 -4.24
CA LYS A 387 24.16 -41.81 -3.34
C LYS A 387 23.52 -43.18 -3.55
N ARG A 388 22.18 -43.24 -3.59
CA ARG A 388 21.43 -44.49 -3.83
C ARG A 388 21.73 -45.09 -5.20
N THR A 389 21.81 -44.27 -6.23
CA THR A 389 22.20 -44.71 -7.58
C THR A 389 23.59 -45.36 -7.56
N LYS A 390 24.56 -44.75 -6.85
CA LYS A 390 25.91 -45.34 -6.71
C LYS A 390 25.92 -46.64 -5.91
N GLU A 391 25.14 -46.73 -4.83
CA GLU A 391 24.98 -47.97 -4.04
C GLU A 391 24.36 -49.10 -4.87
N LEU A 392 23.32 -48.81 -5.64
CA LEU A 392 22.68 -49.78 -6.53
C LEU A 392 23.64 -50.24 -7.64
N GLN A 393 24.37 -49.31 -8.26
CA GLN A 393 25.36 -49.66 -9.28
C GLN A 393 26.42 -50.61 -8.71
N TYR A 394 26.91 -50.34 -7.50
CA TYR A 394 27.89 -51.19 -6.84
C TYR A 394 27.36 -52.62 -6.62
N LEU A 395 26.11 -52.76 -6.17
CA LEU A 395 25.47 -54.07 -5.96
C LEU A 395 25.21 -54.83 -7.26
N VAL A 396 24.96 -54.12 -8.38
CA VAL A 396 24.80 -54.74 -9.70
C VAL A 396 26.12 -55.31 -10.23
N GLU A 397 27.26 -54.73 -9.86
CA GLU A 397 28.56 -55.08 -10.45
C GLU A 397 29.47 -55.94 -9.55
N HIS A 398 29.15 -56.09 -8.26
CA HIS A 398 30.02 -56.77 -7.29
C HIS A 398 29.31 -57.98 -6.64
N ASP A 399 30.08 -59.02 -6.33
CA ASP A 399 29.63 -60.15 -5.54
C ASP A 399 29.52 -59.74 -4.06
N THR A 400 28.37 -59.96 -3.46
CA THR A 400 28.07 -59.48 -2.09
C THR A 400 28.87 -60.20 -1.00
N LEU A 401 29.37 -61.42 -1.27
CA LEU A 401 30.14 -62.19 -0.29
C LEU A 401 31.63 -61.81 -0.31
N THR A 402 32.21 -61.72 -1.50
CA THR A 402 33.67 -61.58 -1.69
C THR A 402 34.10 -60.14 -2.00
N GLY A 403 33.18 -59.27 -2.41
CA GLY A 403 33.46 -57.86 -2.73
C GLY A 403 34.27 -57.64 -4.01
N VAL A 404 34.56 -58.71 -4.77
CA VAL A 404 35.12 -58.63 -6.12
C VAL A 404 33.97 -58.45 -7.12
N HIS A 405 34.28 -58.29 -8.41
CA HIS A 405 33.23 -58.16 -9.41
C HIS A 405 32.38 -59.42 -9.49
N ASN A 406 31.14 -59.31 -9.96
CA ASN A 406 30.31 -60.48 -10.24
C ASN A 406 30.42 -60.88 -11.72
N ARG A 407 29.82 -62.03 -12.06
CA ARG A 407 29.72 -62.53 -13.42
C ARG A 407 29.21 -61.48 -14.42
N TYR A 408 28.19 -60.71 -14.05
CA TYR A 408 27.60 -59.69 -14.93
C TYR A 408 28.63 -58.61 -15.31
N ALA A 409 29.35 -58.07 -14.33
CA ALA A 409 30.38 -57.07 -14.58
C ALA A 409 31.51 -57.61 -15.46
N LEU A 410 31.96 -58.85 -15.22
CA LEU A 410 33.03 -59.48 -16.01
C LEU A 410 32.61 -59.65 -17.48
N CYS A 411 31.40 -60.14 -17.74
CA CYS A 411 30.87 -60.30 -19.10
C CYS A 411 30.77 -58.95 -19.83
N ASN A 412 30.26 -57.91 -19.16
CA ASN A 412 30.21 -56.56 -19.75
C ASN A 412 31.60 -56.02 -20.07
N HIS A 413 32.58 -56.19 -19.17
CA HIS A 413 33.94 -55.70 -19.41
C HIS A 413 34.63 -56.46 -20.54
N PHE A 414 34.37 -57.77 -20.63
CA PHE A 414 34.82 -58.61 -21.72
C PHE A 414 34.29 -58.12 -23.08
N GLU A 415 32.99 -57.82 -23.19
CA GLU A 415 32.40 -57.26 -24.41
C GLU A 415 33.09 -55.95 -24.82
N ILE A 416 33.33 -55.05 -23.86
CA ILE A 416 34.05 -53.79 -24.10
C ILE A 416 35.46 -54.03 -24.66
N LEU A 417 36.21 -54.99 -24.10
CA LEU A 417 37.57 -55.29 -24.59
C LEU A 417 37.56 -55.85 -26.02
N ILE A 418 36.56 -56.66 -26.37
CA ILE A 418 36.38 -57.16 -27.74
C ILE A 418 36.02 -56.02 -28.70
N GLU A 419 35.05 -55.18 -28.35
CA GLU A 419 34.64 -54.03 -29.17
C GLU A 419 35.82 -53.09 -29.44
N GLN A 420 36.65 -52.87 -28.41
CA GLN A 420 37.85 -52.03 -28.51
C GLN A 420 39.05 -52.74 -29.16
N GLN A 421 38.90 -54.01 -29.56
CA GLN A 421 39.97 -54.84 -30.15
C GLN A 421 41.23 -54.91 -29.27
N ILE A 422 41.05 -54.84 -27.95
CA ILE A 422 42.14 -54.93 -26.98
C ILE A 422 42.45 -56.42 -26.76
N ARG A 423 43.72 -56.80 -26.86
CA ARG A 423 44.15 -58.17 -26.56
C ARG A 423 44.13 -58.39 -25.05
N PHE A 424 43.57 -59.52 -24.62
CA PHE A 424 43.47 -59.90 -23.21
C PHE A 424 43.64 -61.42 -23.04
N SER A 425 43.77 -61.87 -21.81
CA SER A 425 43.72 -63.28 -21.42
C SER A 425 42.62 -63.49 -20.38
N LEU A 426 42.01 -64.67 -20.43
CA LEU A 426 41.03 -65.13 -19.43
C LEU A 426 41.69 -66.22 -18.58
N ILE A 427 41.54 -66.09 -17.27
CA ILE A 427 42.00 -67.07 -16.28
C ILE A 427 40.76 -67.52 -15.51
N ALA A 428 40.46 -68.82 -15.47
CA ALA A 428 39.47 -69.40 -14.57
C ALA A 428 40.18 -70.06 -13.39
N ILE A 429 39.55 -69.95 -12.23
CA ILE A 429 40.07 -70.41 -10.94
C ILE A 429 38.93 -71.14 -10.24
N ASP A 430 39.22 -72.33 -9.74
CA ASP A 430 38.29 -73.12 -8.92
C ASP A 430 38.96 -73.48 -7.60
N VAL A 431 38.21 -73.33 -6.50
CA VAL A 431 38.71 -73.67 -5.15
C VAL A 431 38.70 -75.18 -4.96
N ASP A 432 39.89 -75.76 -4.78
CA ASP A 432 40.04 -77.20 -4.70
C ASP A 432 39.28 -77.80 -3.51
N LYS A 433 38.48 -78.82 -3.79
CA LYS A 433 37.71 -79.56 -2.78
C LYS A 433 36.79 -78.64 -1.95
N PHE A 434 36.28 -77.54 -2.52
CA PHE A 434 35.42 -76.60 -1.81
C PHE A 434 34.18 -77.26 -1.16
N LYS A 435 33.55 -78.20 -1.88
CA LYS A 435 32.43 -78.97 -1.32
C LYS A 435 32.82 -79.72 -0.04
N HIS A 436 34.00 -80.32 0.02
CA HIS A 436 34.50 -80.97 1.24
C HIS A 436 34.70 -79.97 2.38
N ILE A 437 35.16 -78.75 2.08
CA ILE A 437 35.29 -77.69 3.10
C ILE A 437 33.91 -77.35 3.68
N ASN A 438 32.90 -77.16 2.82
CA ASN A 438 31.53 -76.90 3.26
C ASN A 438 30.94 -78.06 4.07
N ASP A 439 31.08 -79.29 3.57
CA ASP A 439 30.49 -80.48 4.18
C ASP A 439 31.15 -80.81 5.53
N THR A 440 32.46 -80.52 5.69
CA THR A 440 33.23 -80.84 6.91
C THR A 440 33.17 -79.72 7.95
N TYR A 441 33.26 -78.45 7.52
CA TYR A 441 33.45 -77.30 8.41
C TYR A 441 32.27 -76.30 8.39
N GLY A 442 31.24 -76.58 7.59
CA GLY A 442 30.04 -75.77 7.43
C GLY A 442 30.21 -74.62 6.42
N HIS A 443 29.08 -74.08 5.96
CA HIS A 443 29.04 -73.02 4.96
C HIS A 443 29.78 -71.74 5.37
N CYS A 444 29.83 -71.39 6.65
CA CYS A 444 30.61 -70.25 7.11
C CYS A 444 32.13 -70.41 6.85
N ALA A 445 32.64 -71.65 6.89
CA ALA A 445 34.02 -71.95 6.56
C ALA A 445 34.28 -71.81 5.05
N GLY A 446 33.33 -72.26 4.21
CA GLY A 446 33.37 -72.02 2.77
C GLY A 446 33.33 -70.53 2.43
N ASP A 447 32.44 -69.76 3.04
CA ASP A 447 32.37 -68.31 2.86
C ASP A 447 33.70 -67.61 3.22
N THR A 448 34.35 -68.07 4.29
CA THR A 448 35.67 -67.59 4.71
C THR A 448 36.74 -67.99 3.70
N ALA A 449 36.70 -69.21 3.16
CA ALA A 449 37.61 -69.66 2.12
C ALA A 449 37.48 -68.83 0.83
N LEU A 450 36.24 -68.49 0.41
CA LEU A 450 36.00 -67.67 -0.77
C LEU A 450 36.51 -66.25 -0.61
N LYS A 451 36.27 -65.62 0.56
CA LYS A 451 36.83 -64.30 0.89
C LYS A 451 38.35 -64.34 0.90
N TYR A 452 38.93 -65.38 1.50
CA TYR A 452 40.37 -65.57 1.54
C TYR A 452 40.98 -65.69 0.14
N VAL A 453 40.40 -66.52 -0.73
CA VAL A 453 40.85 -66.67 -2.12
C VAL A 453 40.76 -65.33 -2.85
N ALA A 454 39.62 -64.65 -2.76
CA ALA A 454 39.42 -63.34 -3.38
C ALA A 454 40.46 -62.30 -2.93
N GLU A 455 40.72 -62.19 -1.62
CA GLU A 455 41.73 -61.28 -1.06
C GLU A 455 43.14 -61.63 -1.53
N ARG A 456 43.52 -62.92 -1.52
CA ARG A 456 44.84 -63.37 -1.94
C ARG A 456 45.09 -63.14 -3.42
N VAL A 457 44.12 -63.46 -4.26
CA VAL A 457 44.21 -63.23 -5.70
C VAL A 457 44.28 -61.73 -6.00
N LYS A 458 43.43 -60.91 -5.37
CA LYS A 458 43.42 -59.45 -5.54
C LYS A 458 44.74 -58.78 -5.13
N ALA A 459 45.48 -59.35 -4.18
CA ALA A 459 46.78 -58.84 -3.77
C ALA A 459 47.92 -59.15 -4.77
N VAL A 460 47.70 -60.09 -5.69
CA VAL A 460 48.70 -60.50 -6.71
C VAL A 460 48.48 -59.80 -8.04
N ILE A 461 47.22 -59.62 -8.44
CA ILE A 461 46.86 -59.04 -9.73
C ILE A 461 47.01 -57.52 -9.74
N SER A 462 47.13 -56.92 -10.93
CA SER A 462 47.21 -55.48 -11.11
C SER A 462 45.87 -54.79 -10.84
N SER A 463 45.88 -53.48 -10.56
CA SER A 463 44.67 -52.66 -10.49
C SER A 463 43.93 -52.54 -11.83
N GLU A 464 44.59 -52.87 -12.94
CA GLU A 464 43.97 -52.96 -14.28
C GLU A 464 43.34 -54.31 -14.57
N ASP A 465 43.62 -55.34 -13.75
CA ASP A 465 43.04 -56.67 -13.91
C ASP A 465 41.68 -56.74 -13.18
N MET A 466 40.73 -57.45 -13.78
CA MET A 466 39.40 -57.59 -13.22
C MET A 466 39.22 -59.00 -12.68
N LEU A 467 39.20 -59.13 -11.35
CA LEU A 467 38.79 -60.35 -10.66
C LEU A 467 37.28 -60.35 -10.45
N ALA A 468 36.61 -61.41 -10.89
CA ALA A 468 35.20 -61.63 -10.64
C ALA A 468 34.91 -63.03 -10.09
N ARG A 469 33.83 -63.15 -9.32
CA ARG A 469 33.27 -64.43 -8.92
C ARG A 469 32.14 -64.82 -9.86
N MET A 470 32.24 -66.02 -10.44
CA MET A 470 31.29 -66.51 -11.44
C MET A 470 30.07 -67.18 -10.81
N GLY A 471 30.24 -67.76 -9.62
CA GLY A 471 29.24 -68.47 -8.84
C GLY A 471 29.89 -69.60 -8.05
N GLY A 472 29.29 -70.07 -6.96
CA GLY A 472 29.86 -71.17 -6.17
C GLY A 472 31.30 -70.88 -5.71
N ASP A 473 32.23 -71.72 -6.12
CA ASP A 473 33.68 -71.68 -5.89
C ASP A 473 34.52 -71.22 -7.10
N GLU A 474 33.86 -70.71 -8.14
CA GLU A 474 34.50 -70.30 -9.38
C GLU A 474 34.80 -68.79 -9.40
N PHE A 475 36.04 -68.46 -9.73
CA PHE A 475 36.50 -67.11 -9.99
C PHE A 475 37.10 -67.02 -11.39
N SER A 476 37.03 -65.83 -11.98
CA SER A 476 37.65 -65.51 -13.26
C SER A 476 38.43 -64.22 -13.15
N ILE A 477 39.57 -64.16 -13.84
CA ILE A 477 40.34 -62.94 -14.00
C ILE A 477 40.40 -62.60 -15.48
N LEU A 478 40.06 -61.35 -15.80
CA LEU A 478 40.27 -60.75 -17.09
C LEU A 478 41.50 -59.84 -16.99
N THR A 479 42.56 -60.17 -17.73
CA THR A 479 43.85 -59.47 -17.66
C THR A 479 44.33 -59.05 -19.04
N ARG A 480 45.05 -57.93 -19.11
CA ARG A 480 45.72 -57.47 -20.34
C ARG A 480 47.07 -58.16 -20.59
N VAL A 481 47.49 -59.05 -19.68
CA VAL A 481 48.71 -59.84 -19.85
C VAL A 481 48.50 -60.87 -20.96
N THR A 482 49.14 -60.65 -22.10
CA THR A 482 49.01 -61.51 -23.29
C THR A 482 50.31 -62.21 -23.68
N ASP A 483 51.42 -61.95 -22.97
CA ASP A 483 52.65 -62.71 -23.12
C ASP A 483 52.56 -64.02 -22.33
N LYS A 484 52.99 -65.12 -22.94
CA LYS A 484 52.85 -66.46 -22.34
C LYS A 484 53.65 -66.60 -21.05
N ASN A 485 54.88 -66.08 -21.01
CA ASN A 485 55.75 -66.21 -19.83
C ASN A 485 55.21 -65.35 -18.68
N GLN A 486 54.76 -64.13 -18.98
CA GLN A 486 54.12 -63.26 -17.98
C GLN A 486 52.81 -63.85 -17.44
N LEU A 487 51.98 -64.47 -18.30
CA LEU A 487 50.76 -65.14 -17.88
C LEU A 487 51.05 -66.38 -17.02
N THR A 488 52.11 -67.12 -17.35
CA THR A 488 52.64 -68.25 -16.55
C THR A 488 53.06 -67.78 -15.17
N ASP A 489 53.87 -66.72 -15.10
CA ASP A 489 54.34 -66.15 -13.83
C ASP A 489 53.17 -65.64 -12.98
N MET A 490 52.16 -65.05 -13.60
CA MET A 490 50.95 -64.58 -12.93
C MET A 490 50.17 -65.74 -12.31
N CYS A 491 49.92 -66.82 -13.07
CA CYS A 491 49.22 -68.01 -12.57
C CYS A 491 49.97 -68.68 -11.41
N ASP A 492 51.29 -68.86 -11.55
CA ASP A 492 52.14 -69.44 -10.50
C ASP A 492 52.12 -68.59 -9.21
N LYS A 493 52.22 -67.27 -9.34
CA LYS A 493 52.10 -66.34 -8.20
C LYS A 493 50.73 -66.43 -7.52
N ILE A 494 49.65 -66.55 -8.30
CA ILE A 494 48.29 -66.68 -7.75
C ILE A 494 48.16 -68.00 -6.97
N CYS A 495 48.55 -69.14 -7.54
CA CYS A 495 48.54 -70.43 -6.85
C CYS A 495 49.34 -70.39 -5.55
N LYS A 496 50.56 -69.85 -5.60
CA LYS A 496 51.42 -69.68 -4.42
C LYS A 496 50.74 -68.78 -3.38
N ALA A 497 50.24 -67.61 -3.75
CA ALA A 497 49.64 -66.65 -2.82
C ALA A 497 48.44 -67.23 -2.06
N VAL A 498 47.62 -68.05 -2.71
CA VAL A 498 46.51 -68.74 -2.05
C VAL A 498 47.03 -69.84 -1.11
N ASN A 499 47.97 -70.66 -1.57
CA ASN A 499 48.51 -71.81 -0.81
C ASN A 499 49.43 -71.41 0.37
N VAL A 500 49.98 -70.19 0.41
CA VAL A 500 51.00 -69.80 1.42
C VAL A 500 50.51 -69.90 2.86
N LYS A 501 49.22 -69.68 3.15
CA LYS A 501 48.67 -69.78 4.51
C LYS A 501 47.34 -70.54 4.54
N PRO A 502 47.12 -71.44 5.50
CA PRO A 502 45.80 -71.98 5.75
C PRO A 502 44.87 -70.89 6.31
N ILE A 503 43.56 -71.05 6.10
CA ILE A 503 42.57 -70.27 6.87
C ILE A 503 42.45 -70.88 8.28
N MET A 504 42.35 -70.02 9.29
CA MET A 504 42.18 -70.45 10.68
C MET A 504 40.70 -70.36 11.07
N LEU A 505 40.08 -71.49 11.41
CA LEU A 505 38.69 -71.55 11.86
C LEU A 505 38.63 -72.30 13.20
N LYS A 506 38.32 -71.60 14.31
CA LYS A 506 38.26 -72.20 15.66
C LYS A 506 39.48 -73.08 15.97
N ASP A 507 40.67 -72.51 15.75
CA ASP A 507 41.98 -73.15 15.96
C ASP A 507 42.33 -74.33 15.03
N ILE A 508 41.51 -74.61 14.02
CA ILE A 508 41.80 -75.58 12.95
C ILE A 508 42.40 -74.84 11.75
N ALA A 509 43.57 -75.30 11.30
CA ALA A 509 44.23 -74.82 10.09
C ALA A 509 43.71 -75.59 8.86
N ILE A 510 42.97 -74.90 7.98
CA ILE A 510 42.42 -75.49 6.75
C ILE A 510 43.25 -74.99 5.57
N PRO A 511 44.08 -75.84 4.92
CA PRO A 511 44.82 -75.43 3.73
C PRO A 511 43.84 -75.19 2.58
N ILE A 512 44.00 -74.06 1.89
CA ILE A 512 43.23 -73.70 0.71
C ILE A 512 44.15 -73.72 -0.49
N THR A 513 43.78 -74.50 -1.51
CA THR A 513 44.46 -74.53 -2.80
C THR A 513 43.45 -74.24 -3.91
N ILE A 514 43.96 -73.85 -5.06
CA ILE A 514 43.15 -73.54 -6.24
C ILE A 514 43.74 -74.23 -7.45
N SER A 515 42.87 -74.59 -8.39
CA SER A 515 43.27 -75.05 -9.72
C SER A 515 42.96 -73.95 -10.74
N ILE A 516 43.93 -73.65 -11.59
CA ILE A 516 43.83 -72.55 -12.57
C ILE A 516 43.86 -73.09 -14.00
N GLY A 517 42.95 -72.60 -14.84
CA GLY A 517 43.06 -72.69 -16.30
C GLY A 517 43.24 -71.30 -16.88
N ALA A 518 44.09 -71.11 -17.87
CA ALA A 518 44.24 -69.82 -18.53
C ALA A 518 44.40 -69.94 -20.04
N LYS A 519 43.86 -68.95 -20.76
CA LYS A 519 43.95 -68.88 -22.22
C LYS A 519 44.09 -67.43 -22.67
N ARG A 520 44.97 -67.24 -23.65
CA ARG A 520 45.16 -65.97 -24.35
C ARG A 520 44.02 -65.82 -25.36
N CYS A 521 43.32 -64.70 -25.35
CA CYS A 521 42.24 -64.46 -26.30
C CYS A 521 42.75 -63.65 -27.50
N HIS A 522 42.43 -64.15 -28.69
CA HIS A 522 42.70 -63.48 -29.97
C HIS A 522 41.42 -63.28 -30.81
N THR A 523 40.23 -63.24 -30.16
CA THR A 523 38.83 -63.19 -30.68
C THR A 523 38.24 -64.58 -31.04
N THR A 524 36.92 -64.87 -31.06
CA THR A 524 35.68 -64.06 -31.20
C THR A 524 34.48 -64.54 -30.35
N ASN A 525 34.55 -65.67 -29.63
CA ASN A 525 33.40 -66.24 -28.91
C ASN A 525 33.72 -66.49 -27.42
N ILE A 526 32.85 -65.97 -26.55
CA ILE A 526 32.97 -66.07 -25.09
C ILE A 526 32.80 -67.51 -24.61
N ASP A 527 31.84 -68.24 -25.18
CA ASP A 527 31.50 -69.59 -24.73
C ASP A 527 32.62 -70.57 -25.10
N ASP A 528 33.22 -70.41 -26.28
CA ASP A 528 34.39 -71.19 -26.70
C ASP A 528 35.61 -70.89 -25.82
N LEU A 529 35.81 -69.61 -25.47
CA LEU A 529 36.92 -69.22 -24.59
C LEU A 529 36.76 -69.81 -23.18
N TYR A 530 35.57 -69.74 -22.59
CA TYR A 530 35.30 -70.37 -21.30
C TYR A 530 35.48 -71.88 -21.38
N HIS A 531 34.95 -72.52 -22.42
CA HIS A 531 35.09 -73.95 -22.61
C HIS A 531 36.56 -74.40 -22.66
N GLU A 532 37.39 -73.68 -23.40
CA GLU A 532 38.82 -74.00 -23.49
C GLU A 532 39.58 -73.71 -22.18
N VAL A 533 39.25 -72.62 -21.49
CA VAL A 533 39.83 -72.31 -20.17
C VAL A 533 39.44 -73.37 -19.14
N ASP A 534 38.20 -73.87 -19.16
CA ASP A 534 37.72 -74.93 -18.29
C ASP A 534 38.44 -76.27 -18.57
N GLN A 535 38.72 -76.58 -19.83
CA GLN A 535 39.53 -77.75 -20.19
C GLN A 535 40.94 -77.66 -19.58
N GLU A 536 41.56 -76.48 -19.62
CA GLU A 536 42.86 -76.26 -18.98
C GLU A 536 42.78 -76.37 -17.46
N MET A 537 41.74 -75.80 -16.85
CA MET A 537 41.50 -75.93 -15.41
C MET A 537 41.31 -77.40 -15.00
N TYR A 538 40.62 -78.20 -15.83
CA TYR A 538 40.46 -79.63 -15.61
C TYR A 538 41.80 -80.39 -15.71
N LYS A 539 42.70 -80.00 -16.62
CA LYS A 539 44.07 -80.54 -16.68
C LYS A 539 44.83 -80.28 -15.38
N SER A 540 44.73 -79.06 -14.84
CA SER A 540 45.32 -78.70 -13.54
C SER A 540 44.78 -79.56 -12.40
N LYS A 541 43.45 -79.81 -12.37
CA LYS A 541 42.82 -80.69 -11.38
C LYS A 541 43.35 -82.14 -11.46
N ASN A 542 43.60 -82.65 -12.66
CA ASN A 542 44.11 -84.02 -12.86
C ASN A 542 45.60 -84.20 -12.57
N LYS A 543 46.40 -83.12 -12.64
CA LYS A 543 47.83 -83.14 -12.27
C LYS A 543 48.09 -83.23 -10.77
N GLY A 544 47.03 -83.23 -9.95
CA GLY A 544 47.14 -83.30 -8.49
C GLY A 544 46.52 -82.11 -7.76
N ARG A 545 45.92 -81.15 -8.49
CA ARG A 545 45.39 -79.86 -7.96
C ARG A 545 46.50 -78.94 -7.43
N ASN A 546 46.15 -77.73 -6.98
CA ASN A 546 47.12 -76.70 -6.59
C ASN A 546 48.13 -76.37 -7.71
N ASP A 547 47.65 -76.37 -8.95
CA ASP A 547 48.47 -76.25 -10.16
C ASP A 547 47.72 -75.41 -11.21
N PHE A 548 48.40 -75.05 -12.28
CA PHE A 548 47.85 -74.31 -13.39
C PHE A 548 48.16 -74.95 -14.75
N SER A 549 47.34 -74.66 -15.74
CA SER A 549 47.54 -75.09 -17.12
C SER A 549 47.15 -73.95 -18.04
N ILE A 550 47.93 -73.76 -19.10
CA ILE A 550 47.79 -72.65 -20.04
C ILE A 550 47.64 -73.24 -21.44
N ALA A 551 46.53 -72.91 -22.10
CA ALA A 551 46.34 -73.22 -23.52
C ALA A 551 47.32 -72.38 -24.34
N VAL A 552 48.06 -73.04 -25.25
CA VAL A 552 49.10 -72.42 -26.09
C VAL A 552 48.48 -71.65 -27.25
#